data_AF-A0A377NJI6-F1
#
_entry.id   AF-A0A377NJI6-F1
#
_cell.length_a   1.000
_cell.length_b   1.000
_cell.length_c   1.000
_cell.angle_alpha   90.00
_cell.angle_beta   90.00
_cell.angle_gamma   90.00
#
_symmetry.space_group_name_H-M   'P 1'
#
loop_
_entity.id
_entity.type
_entity.pdbx_description
1 polymer ?
#
loop_
_entity_poly.entity_id
_entity_poly.type
_entity_poly.pdbx_seq_one_letter_code
_entity_poly.pdbx_strand_id
1 'polypeptide(L)'
;MAHFPKKIGRKKAIIIAALLSLPVIPLWAFSSGVWTIGLGAFLMQLMVQGAWGVVPSYLTELVPANTRAVLPGFVYQLGNLLASVNATLQAYIAESNDHNYGLAMAVVAGTVAIVIAVLVSFGRDTRGKVLSGEIKSSGAKVHTNA
;
A
#
# COMPACT_ATOMS: atom_id res chain seq x y z
N MET A 1 -5.28 -11.12 -23.38
CA MET A 1 -4.30 -10.02 -23.36
C MET A 1 -3.41 -10.21 -22.14
N ALA A 2 -2.11 -10.44 -22.37
CA ALA A 2 -0.98 -10.55 -21.42
C ALA A 2 -1.06 -11.53 -20.21
N HIS A 3 -0.37 -12.67 -20.35
CA HIS A 3 0.01 -13.58 -19.25
C HIS A 3 1.28 -13.05 -18.54
N PHE A 4 1.14 -12.10 -17.61
CA PHE A 4 2.26 -11.73 -16.75
C PHE A 4 2.47 -12.80 -15.65
N PRO A 5 3.69 -13.34 -15.47
CA PRO A 5 3.95 -14.41 -14.51
C PRO A 5 3.58 -13.95 -13.09
N LYS A 6 2.59 -14.65 -12.53
CA LYS A 6 2.10 -14.59 -11.15
C LYS A 6 3.21 -15.01 -10.17
N LYS A 7 4.24 -14.19 -9.93
CA LYS A 7 5.41 -14.59 -9.13
C LYS A 7 5.69 -13.75 -7.88
N ILE A 8 5.10 -12.58 -7.70
CA ILE A 8 5.18 -11.82 -6.43
C ILE A 8 3.77 -11.68 -5.86
N GLY A 9 3.53 -12.26 -4.67
CA GLY A 9 2.26 -12.07 -3.97
C GLY A 9 2.09 -10.62 -3.54
N ARG A 10 0.87 -10.08 -3.58
CA ARG A 10 0.57 -8.67 -3.25
C ARG A 10 1.16 -8.23 -1.91
N LYS A 11 1.05 -9.09 -0.90
CA LYS A 11 1.69 -8.97 0.40
C LYS A 11 3.21 -8.76 0.29
N LYS A 12 3.91 -9.61 -0.48
CA LYS A 12 5.36 -9.51 -0.69
C LYS A 12 5.75 -8.24 -1.44
N ALA A 13 4.95 -7.80 -2.41
CA ALA A 13 5.22 -6.55 -3.13
C ALA A 13 5.20 -5.34 -2.18
N ILE A 14 4.20 -5.24 -1.30
CA ILE A 14 4.11 -4.15 -0.32
C ILE A 14 5.27 -4.21 0.68
N ILE A 15 5.61 -5.40 1.20
CA ILE A 15 6.74 -5.57 2.13
C ILE A 15 8.06 -5.20 1.46
N ILE A 16 8.32 -5.65 0.24
CA ILE A 16 9.55 -5.34 -0.50
C ILE A 16 9.64 -3.83 -0.75
N ALA A 17 8.55 -3.18 -1.18
CA ALA A 17 8.52 -1.73 -1.37
C ALA A 17 8.82 -0.97 -0.08
N ALA A 18 8.23 -1.39 1.05
CA ALA A 18 8.47 -0.79 2.36
C ALA A 18 9.89 -1.02 2.89
N LEU A 19 10.49 -2.19 2.64
CA LEU A 19 11.86 -2.46 3.07
C LEU A 19 12.89 -1.77 2.18
N LEU A 20 12.62 -1.66 0.88
CA LEU A 20 13.50 -0.94 -0.06
C LEU A 20 13.47 0.57 0.14
N SER A 21 12.41 1.14 0.72
CA SER A 21 12.40 2.57 1.04
C SER A 21 13.32 2.93 2.21
N LEU A 22 13.54 2.01 3.18
CA LEU A 22 14.41 2.25 4.35
C LEU A 22 15.82 2.73 3.99
N PRO A 23 16.60 2.06 3.09
CA PRO A 23 17.91 2.56 2.69
C PRO A 23 17.85 3.82 1.80
N VAL A 24 16.70 4.14 1.21
CA VAL A 24 16.53 5.33 0.36
C VAL A 24 16.22 6.58 1.20
N ILE A 25 15.60 6.43 2.37
CA ILE A 25 15.25 7.55 3.26
C ILE A 25 16.45 8.46 3.56
N PRO A 26 17.65 7.97 3.95
CA PRO A 26 18.77 8.85 4.20
C PRO A 26 19.21 9.65 2.97
N LEU A 27 19.18 9.00 1.79
CA LEU A 27 19.53 9.63 0.52
C LEU A 27 18.50 10.72 0.14
N TRP A 28 17.23 10.52 0.48
CA TRP A 28 16.18 11.50 0.20
C TRP A 28 16.13 12.63 1.22
N ALA A 29 16.35 12.34 2.51
CA ALA A 29 16.14 13.29 3.61
C ALA A 29 17.38 14.10 4.01
N PHE A 30 18.59 13.59 3.78
CA PHE A 30 19.84 14.22 4.25
C PHE A 30 20.82 14.59 3.15
N SER A 31 20.48 14.36 1.87
CA SER A 31 21.40 14.72 0.79
C SER A 31 21.40 16.22 0.49
N SER A 32 22.54 16.74 0.06
CA SER A 32 22.78 18.18 -0.12
C SER A 32 23.02 18.62 -1.58
N GLY A 33 22.85 17.71 -2.56
CA GLY A 33 23.00 18.01 -3.99
C GLY A 33 21.74 17.78 -4.80
N VAL A 34 21.42 18.68 -5.74
CA VAL A 34 20.20 18.63 -6.58
C VAL A 34 20.00 17.27 -7.27
N TRP A 35 21.09 16.69 -7.80
CA TRP A 35 21.06 15.40 -8.48
C TRP A 35 20.77 14.24 -7.52
N THR A 36 21.41 14.25 -6.34
CA THR A 36 21.23 13.21 -5.33
C THR A 36 19.86 13.28 -4.65
N ILE A 37 19.34 14.48 -4.38
CA ILE A 37 17.99 14.71 -3.87
C ILE A 37 16.96 14.27 -4.93
N GLY A 38 17.17 14.64 -6.20
CA GLY A 38 16.30 14.23 -7.30
C GLY A 38 16.24 12.71 -7.46
N LEU A 39 17.39 12.04 -7.38
CA LEU A 39 17.45 10.58 -7.38
C LEU A 39 16.75 9.97 -6.16
N GLY A 40 17.01 10.48 -4.95
CA GLY A 40 16.36 10.02 -3.73
C GLY A 40 14.83 10.18 -3.79
N ALA A 41 14.34 11.33 -4.25
CA ALA A 41 12.92 11.61 -4.42
C ALA A 41 12.28 10.69 -5.47
N PHE A 42 12.96 10.48 -6.60
CA PHE A 42 12.50 9.56 -7.63
C PHE A 42 12.38 8.12 -7.10
N LEU A 43 13.40 7.64 -6.40
CA LEU A 43 13.40 6.29 -5.82
C LEU A 43 12.32 6.14 -4.75
N MET A 44 12.16 7.12 -3.86
CA MET A 44 11.08 7.14 -2.88
C MET A 44 9.72 7.05 -3.56
N GLN A 45 9.47 7.88 -4.59
CA GLN A 45 8.21 7.88 -5.31
C GLN A 45 7.97 6.59 -6.09
N LEU A 46 9.01 5.98 -6.68
CA LEU A 46 8.88 4.69 -7.35
C LEU A 46 8.36 3.62 -6.37
N MET A 47 8.94 3.54 -5.17
CA MET A 47 8.51 2.58 -4.15
C MET A 47 7.10 2.88 -3.65
N VAL A 48 6.79 4.16 -3.39
CA VAL A 48 5.47 4.62 -2.95
C VAL A 48 4.40 4.26 -3.98
N GLN A 49 4.59 4.63 -5.25
CA GLN A 49 3.63 4.31 -6.32
C GLN A 49 3.46 2.80 -6.52
N GLY A 50 4.54 2.03 -6.36
CA GLY A 50 4.49 0.58 -6.37
C GLY A 50 3.57 0.00 -5.27
N ALA A 51 3.57 0.61 -4.08
CA ALA A 51 2.66 0.21 -3.01
C ALA A 51 1.21 0.67 -3.25
N TRP A 52 1.01 1.91 -3.73
CA TRP A 52 -0.33 2.48 -3.99
C TRP A 52 -1.15 1.67 -4.99
N GLY A 53 -0.54 1.08 -6.01
CA GLY A 53 -1.27 0.20 -6.95
C GLY A 53 -1.69 -1.14 -6.34
N VAL A 54 -0.95 -1.63 -5.34
CA VAL A 54 -1.16 -2.97 -4.76
C VAL A 54 -2.14 -2.95 -3.59
N VAL A 55 -2.13 -1.90 -2.77
CA VAL A 55 -2.94 -1.81 -1.54
C VAL A 55 -4.45 -1.88 -1.79
N PRO A 56 -5.06 -1.09 -2.70
CA PRO A 56 -6.51 -1.18 -2.97
C PRO A 56 -6.91 -2.55 -3.53
N SER A 57 -6.07 -3.11 -4.40
CA SER A 57 -6.27 -4.44 -4.96
C SER A 57 -6.22 -5.51 -3.85
N TYR A 58 -5.27 -5.42 -2.93
CA TYR A 58 -5.17 -6.31 -1.77
C TYR A 58 -6.38 -6.18 -0.83
N LEU A 59 -6.84 -4.96 -0.53
CA LEU A 59 -8.01 -4.74 0.30
C LEU A 59 -9.27 -5.35 -0.30
N THR A 60 -9.53 -5.12 -1.59
CA THR A 60 -10.72 -5.67 -2.29
C THR A 60 -10.77 -7.21 -2.29
N GLU A 61 -9.63 -7.89 -2.24
CA GLU A 61 -9.59 -9.35 -2.07
C GLU A 61 -9.97 -9.82 -0.66
N LEU A 62 -9.71 -8.99 0.36
CA LEU A 62 -10.06 -9.29 1.75
C LEU A 62 -11.55 -9.03 2.06
N VAL A 63 -12.21 -8.16 1.29
CA VAL A 63 -13.60 -7.76 1.56
C VAL A 63 -14.61 -8.79 1.01
N PRO A 64 -15.61 -9.22 1.81
CA PRO A 64 -16.74 -10.04 1.37
C PRO A 64 -17.51 -9.38 0.22
N ALA A 65 -18.08 -10.17 -0.70
CA ALA A 65 -18.74 -9.67 -1.91
C ALA A 65 -19.77 -8.55 -1.66
N ASN A 66 -20.49 -8.60 -0.54
CA ASN A 66 -21.56 -7.67 -0.21
C ASN A 66 -21.08 -6.27 0.26
N THR A 67 -19.80 -6.08 0.62
CA THR A 67 -19.27 -4.80 1.15
C THR A 67 -18.08 -4.23 0.37
N ARG A 68 -17.75 -4.82 -0.78
CA ARG A 68 -16.56 -4.46 -1.59
C ARG A 68 -16.48 -3.00 -2.03
N ALA A 69 -17.60 -2.29 -2.10
CA ALA A 69 -17.63 -0.88 -2.50
C ALA A 69 -17.38 0.08 -1.33
N VAL A 70 -17.95 -0.20 -0.15
CA VAL A 70 -17.98 0.77 0.96
C VAL A 70 -16.74 0.65 1.86
N LEU A 71 -16.31 -0.58 2.14
CA LEU A 71 -15.25 -0.82 3.12
C LEU A 71 -13.88 -0.27 2.66
N PRO A 72 -13.44 -0.41 1.40
CA PRO A 72 -12.17 0.17 0.96
C PRO A 72 -12.16 1.70 1.04
N GLY A 73 -13.26 2.35 0.66
CA GLY A 73 -13.41 3.80 0.75
C GLY A 73 -13.38 4.30 2.20
N PHE A 74 -14.09 3.60 3.11
CA PHE A 74 -14.06 3.93 4.53
C PHE A 74 -12.66 3.79 5.15
N VAL A 75 -11.97 2.69 4.88
CA VAL A 75 -10.59 2.46 5.34
C VAL A 75 -9.64 3.53 4.80
N TYR A 76 -9.82 3.94 3.54
CA TYR A 76 -9.03 5.01 2.95
C TYR A 76 -9.22 6.34 3.68
N GLN A 77 -10.48 6.73 3.95
CA GLN A 77 -10.76 7.98 4.65
C GLN A 77 -10.29 7.96 6.10
N LEU A 78 -10.40 6.82 6.77
CA LEU A 78 -9.82 6.65 8.11
C LEU A 78 -8.29 6.78 8.08
N GLY A 79 -7.65 6.23 7.04
CA GLY A 79 -6.22 6.40 6.81
C GLY A 79 -5.82 7.87 6.61
N ASN A 80 -6.59 8.62 5.81
CA ASN A 80 -6.36 10.05 5.61
C ASN A 80 -6.56 10.86 6.91
N LEU A 81 -7.56 10.49 7.73
CA LEU A 81 -7.77 11.11 9.04
C LEU A 81 -6.55 10.91 9.94
N LEU A 82 -6.02 9.69 10.03
CA LEU A 82 -4.81 9.41 10.80
C LEU A 82 -3.59 10.15 10.23
N ALA A 83 -3.47 10.19 8.90
CA ALA A 83 -2.37 10.87 8.22
C ALA A 83 -2.41 12.40 8.37
N SER A 84 -3.57 13.00 8.68
CA SER A 84 -3.70 14.45 8.87
C SER A 84 -2.80 14.99 10.00
N VAL A 85 -2.53 14.16 11.01
CA VAL A 85 -1.67 14.52 12.15
C VAL A 85 -0.19 14.52 11.77
N ASN A 86 0.20 13.87 10.67
CA ASN A 86 1.61 13.73 10.29
C ASN A 86 2.31 15.07 10.05
N ALA A 87 1.62 16.06 9.48
CA ALA A 87 2.23 17.37 9.23
C ALA A 87 2.57 18.08 10.56
N THR A 88 1.64 18.06 11.52
CA THR A 88 1.83 18.64 12.85
C THR A 88 2.91 17.90 13.64
N LEU A 89 2.91 16.56 13.58
CA LEU A 89 3.93 15.74 14.22
C LEU A 89 5.32 16.05 13.67
N GLN A 90 5.46 16.16 12.34
CA GLN A 90 6.75 16.48 11.72
C GLN A 90 7.23 17.89 12.07
N ALA A 91 6.34 18.87 12.12
CA ALA A 91 6.69 20.22 12.55
C ALA A 91 7.19 20.22 14.00
N TYR A 92 6.50 19.54 14.90
CA TYR A 92 6.91 19.43 16.31
C TYR A 92 8.27 18.72 16.49
N ILE A 93 8.51 17.63 15.74
CA ILE A 93 9.80 16.94 15.75
C ILE A 93 10.91 17.85 15.19
N ALA A 94 10.63 18.60 14.12
CA ALA A 94 11.60 19.53 13.54
C ALA A 94 11.94 20.66 14.52
N GLU A 95 10.94 21.30 15.14
CA GLU A 95 11.13 22.40 16.11
C GLU A 95 11.97 21.97 17.31
N SER A 96 11.78 20.74 17.80
CA SER A 96 12.59 20.17 18.90
C SER A 96 14.00 19.74 18.50
N ASN A 97 14.33 19.73 17.21
CA ASN A 97 15.63 19.32 16.66
C ASN A 97 16.22 20.41 15.76
N ASP A 98 16.26 21.66 16.23
CA ASP A 98 16.86 22.81 15.52
C ASP A 98 16.28 23.06 14.11
N HIS A 99 14.97 22.89 13.95
CA HIS A 99 14.24 23.00 12.68
C HIS A 99 14.68 21.98 11.62
N ASN A 100 15.22 20.83 12.03
CA ASN A 100 15.67 19.77 11.13
C ASN A 100 14.48 18.95 10.59
N TYR A 101 13.86 19.45 9.53
CA TYR A 101 12.78 18.76 8.81
C TYR A 101 13.24 17.46 8.14
N GLY A 102 14.50 17.36 7.71
CA GLY A 102 15.06 16.13 7.16
C GLY A 102 14.99 14.98 8.18
N LEU A 103 15.37 15.26 9.42
CA LEU A 103 15.27 14.30 10.52
C LEU A 103 13.80 13.94 10.81
N ALA A 104 12.91 14.94 10.92
CA ALA A 104 11.51 14.69 11.19
C ALA A 104 10.85 13.80 10.12
N MET A 105 11.09 14.11 8.84
CA MET A 105 10.58 13.34 7.70
C MET A 105 11.19 11.93 7.66
N ALA A 106 12.48 11.78 7.95
CA ALA A 106 13.15 10.48 7.99
C ALA A 106 12.60 9.57 9.10
N VAL A 107 12.40 10.11 10.30
CA VAL A 107 11.85 9.35 11.44
C VAL A 107 10.42 8.90 11.14
N VAL A 108 9.57 9.80 10.62
CA VAL A 108 8.18 9.47 10.29
C VAL A 108 8.11 8.46 9.15
N ALA A 109 8.81 8.69 8.04
CA ALA A 109 8.83 7.77 6.91
C ALA A 109 9.39 6.39 7.29
N GLY A 110 10.46 6.35 8.08
CA GLY A 110 11.07 5.11 8.55
C GLY A 110 10.13 4.33 9.47
N THR A 111 9.49 5.02 10.42
CA THR A 111 8.50 4.41 11.32
C THR A 111 7.33 3.82 10.53
N VAL A 112 6.76 4.58 9.59
CA VAL A 112 5.65 4.12 8.75
C VAL A 112 6.06 2.91 7.89
N ALA A 113 7.25 2.94 7.29
CA ALA A 113 7.75 1.81 6.50
C ALA A 113 7.86 0.53 7.33
N ILE A 114 8.40 0.61 8.55
CA ILE A 114 8.50 -0.52 9.49
C ILE A 114 7.10 -1.00 9.89
N VAL A 115 6.20 -0.09 10.27
CA VAL A 115 4.83 -0.43 10.68
C VAL A 115 4.10 -1.14 9.54
N ILE A 116 4.18 -0.64 8.31
CA ILE A 116 3.60 -1.30 7.13
C ILE A 116 4.20 -2.68 6.92
N ALA A 117 5.53 -2.81 6.96
CA ALA A 117 6.20 -4.10 6.77
C ALA A 117 5.74 -5.12 7.82
N VAL A 118 5.63 -4.72 9.08
CA VAL A 118 5.19 -5.57 10.19
C VAL A 118 3.70 -5.95 10.05
N LEU A 119 2.82 -4.96 9.89
CA LEU A 119 1.37 -5.19 9.78
C LEU A 119 1.02 -6.08 8.59
N VAL A 120 1.65 -5.83 7.44
CA VAL A 120 1.43 -6.63 6.23
C VAL A 120 2.03 -8.03 6.39
N SER A 121 3.14 -8.19 7.13
CA SER A 121 3.72 -9.50 7.47
C SER A 121 2.79 -10.36 8.32
N PHE A 122 2.02 -9.77 9.24
CA PHE A 122 0.98 -10.48 10.00
C PHE A 122 -0.37 -10.57 9.24
N GLY A 123 -0.56 -9.79 8.19
CA GLY A 123 -1.74 -9.85 7.31
C GLY A 123 -1.92 -11.23 6.67
N ARG A 124 -3.18 -11.67 6.58
CA ARG A 124 -3.55 -12.98 5.99
C ARG A 124 -3.19 -12.99 4.49
N ASP A 125 -2.47 -14.02 4.05
CA ASP A 125 -2.10 -14.17 2.64
C ASP A 125 -3.34 -14.61 1.84
N THR A 126 -3.81 -13.79 0.90
CA THR A 126 -5.01 -14.07 0.08
C THR A 126 -4.72 -15.02 -1.10
N ARG A 127 -3.67 -15.84 -1.02
CA ARG A 127 -3.42 -16.91 -1.99
C ARG A 127 -4.51 -17.99 -1.86
N GLY A 128 -5.45 -18.00 -2.82
CA GLY A 128 -6.22 -19.21 -3.13
C GLY A 128 -7.73 -19.17 -2.93
N LYS A 129 -8.36 -18.04 -2.57
CA LYS A 129 -9.82 -17.95 -2.72
C LYS A 129 -10.15 -17.70 -4.19
N VAL A 130 -10.22 -18.78 -4.96
CA VAL A 130 -10.99 -18.86 -6.20
C VAL A 130 -12.35 -18.22 -5.89
N LEU A 131 -12.71 -17.13 -6.59
CA LEU A 131 -14.10 -16.70 -6.64
C LEU A 131 -14.85 -17.81 -7.39
N SER A 132 -15.20 -18.89 -6.68
CA SER A 132 -16.19 -19.84 -7.14
C SER A 132 -17.54 -19.16 -6.98
N GLY A 133 -17.80 -18.19 -7.86
CA GLY A 133 -19.15 -17.90 -8.27
C GLY A 133 -19.56 -19.03 -9.20
N GLU A 134 -19.85 -20.21 -8.64
CA GLU A 134 -20.80 -21.09 -9.31
C GLU A 134 -22.11 -20.30 -9.35
N ILE A 135 -22.34 -19.63 -10.49
CA ILE A 135 -23.70 -19.38 -10.92
C ILE A 135 -24.26 -20.77 -11.13
N LYS A 136 -24.96 -21.27 -10.11
CA LYS A 136 -25.84 -22.42 -10.24
C LYS A 136 -26.91 -22.00 -11.22
N SER A 137 -26.64 -22.21 -12.51
CA SER A 137 -27.63 -22.14 -13.57
C SER A 137 -28.68 -23.17 -13.24
N SER A 138 -29.75 -22.71 -12.58
CA SER A 138 -30.91 -23.52 -12.28
C SER A 138 -31.51 -23.92 -13.62
N GLY A 139 -31.47 -25.21 -13.91
CA GLY A 139 -31.94 -25.76 -15.18
C GLY A 139 -33.39 -25.37 -15.46
N ALA A 140 -33.58 -24.51 -16.45
CA ALA A 140 -34.84 -24.39 -17.16
C ALA A 140 -34.84 -25.47 -18.26
N LYS A 141 -35.49 -26.61 -17.98
CA LYS A 141 -35.95 -27.51 -19.03
C LYS A 141 -36.94 -26.74 -19.90
N VAL A 142 -36.47 -26.26 -21.06
CA VAL A 142 -37.37 -25.83 -22.13
C VAL A 142 -37.97 -27.11 -22.71
N HIS A 143 -39.21 -27.38 -22.32
CA HIS A 143 -40.04 -28.37 -23.00
C HIS A 143 -40.31 -27.86 -24.42
N THR A 144 -39.63 -28.46 -25.40
CA THR A 144 -40.09 -28.56 -26.78
C THR A 144 -41.35 -29.42 -26.78
N ASN A 145 -42.46 -28.86 -27.25
CA ASN A 145 -43.58 -29.55 -27.89
C ASN A 145 -43.94 -28.61 -29.07
N ALA A 146 -43.59 -28.96 -30.31
CA ALA A 146 -44.33 -29.86 -31.20
C ALA A 146 -45.70 -29.28 -31.54
#